data_AF-A0A2H0NFF6-F1
#
_entry.id   AF-A0A2H0NFF6-F1
#
_cell.length_a   1.000
_cell.length_b   1.000
_cell.length_c   1.000
_cell.angle_alpha   90.00
_cell.angle_beta   90.00
_cell.angle_gamma   90.00
#
_symmetry.space_group_name_H-M   'P 1'
#
loop_
_entity.id
_entity.type
_entity.pdbx_description
1 polymer ?
#
loop_
_entity_poly.entity_id
_entity_poly.type
_entity_poly.pdbx_seq_one_letter_code
_entity_poly.pdbx_strand_id
1 'polypeptide(L)'
;MGVPISTAISLKTSLPLIIATRRKKGTLDEIAVEYICGYEDGVLHINGIKKGDRVLIIDDLISTGGTILAMIGGVKNAGAEIEDVGAIFNKVDYGGMRDLKRKGFTPKVLLDVKLNGNKVEVENA
;
A
#
# COMPACT_ATOMS: atom_id res chain seq x y z
N MET A 1 -6.97 -0.87 6.73
CA MET A 1 -7.89 0.10 6.08
C MET A 1 -7.25 1.48 5.95
N GLY A 2 -6.43 1.70 4.91
CA GLY A 2 -5.78 2.99 4.63
C GLY A 2 -6.67 4.17 4.20
N VAL A 3 -7.91 3.95 3.78
CA VAL A 3 -8.76 5.00 3.15
C VAL A 3 -8.90 6.29 3.97
N PRO A 4 -9.19 6.26 5.30
CA PRO A 4 -9.30 7.50 6.08
C PRO A 4 -7.99 8.29 6.13
N ILE A 5 -6.85 7.59 6.24
CA ILE A 5 -5.51 8.20 6.28
C ILE A 5 -5.20 8.84 4.93
N SER A 6 -5.43 8.11 3.83
CA SER A 6 -5.22 8.63 2.47
C SER A 6 -6.12 9.83 2.17
N THR A 7 -7.34 9.84 2.71
CA THR A 7 -8.28 10.97 2.58
C THR A 7 -7.75 12.20 3.31
N ALA A 8 -7.26 12.04 4.55
CA ALA A 8 -6.68 13.15 5.30
C ALA A 8 -5.43 13.73 4.60
N ILE A 9 -4.58 12.87 4.03
CA ILE A 9 -3.42 13.29 3.24
C ILE A 9 -3.86 14.05 1.99
N SER A 10 -4.79 13.50 1.21
CA SER A 10 -5.33 14.15 0.00
C SER A 10 -5.91 15.53 0.30
N LEU A 11 -6.71 15.68 1.35
CA LEU A 11 -7.26 16.97 1.77
C LEU A 11 -6.15 17.95 2.18
N LYS A 12 -5.10 17.47 2.86
CA LYS A 12 -3.99 18.31 3.33
C LYS A 12 -3.08 18.78 2.19
N THR A 13 -2.84 17.94 1.20
CA THR A 13 -1.91 18.22 0.10
C THR A 13 -2.59 18.75 -1.16
N SER A 14 -3.93 18.69 -1.22
CA SER A 14 -4.72 18.95 -2.44
C SER A 14 -4.36 18.03 -3.62
N LEU A 15 -3.73 16.88 -3.34
CA LEU A 15 -3.47 15.85 -4.35
C LEU A 15 -4.71 14.95 -4.52
N PRO A 16 -4.99 14.47 -5.74
CA PRO A 16 -6.11 13.57 -5.98
C PRO A 16 -5.94 12.23 -5.24
N LEU A 17 -7.07 11.64 -4.83
CA LEU A 17 -7.12 10.33 -4.18
C LEU A 17 -7.66 9.27 -5.13
N ILE A 18 -6.90 8.18 -5.30
CA ILE A 18 -7.35 6.96 -5.95
C ILE A 18 -7.48 5.87 -4.88
N ILE A 19 -8.61 5.16 -4.90
CA ILE A 19 -8.86 4.03 -4.00
C ILE A 19 -8.80 2.73 -4.81
N ALA A 20 -7.92 1.82 -4.42
CA ALA A 20 -7.89 0.46 -4.93
C ALA A 20 -9.06 -0.34 -4.33
N THR A 21 -9.92 -0.93 -5.17
CA THR A 21 -11.15 -1.61 -4.71
C THR A 21 -11.21 -3.05 -5.17
N ARG A 22 -11.75 -3.95 -4.33
CA ARG A 22 -12.04 -5.35 -4.75
C ARG A 22 -13.13 -5.45 -5.83
N ARG A 23 -13.96 -4.41 -5.97
CA ARG A 23 -15.00 -4.37 -7.00
C ARG A 23 -14.42 -3.88 -8.31
N LYS A 24 -14.59 -4.68 -9.37
CA LYS A 24 -14.36 -4.26 -10.75
C LYS A 24 -15.32 -3.13 -11.14
N LYS A 25 -14.79 -2.02 -11.65
CA LYS A 25 -15.58 -0.91 -12.20
C LYS A 25 -15.79 -1.06 -13.71
N GLY A 26 -14.88 -1.74 -14.41
CA GLY A 26 -15.03 -2.04 -15.83
C GLY A 26 -14.77 -0.84 -16.75
N THR A 27 -13.93 0.11 -16.32
CA THR A 27 -13.46 1.19 -17.19
C THR A 27 -12.27 0.74 -18.05
N LEU A 28 -12.01 1.42 -19.17
CA LEU A 28 -10.92 1.07 -20.10
C LEU A 28 -9.53 1.17 -19.45
N ASP A 29 -9.34 2.09 -18.51
CA ASP A 29 -8.05 2.39 -17.87
C ASP A 29 -7.89 1.69 -16.51
N GLU A 30 -8.64 0.61 -16.29
CA GLU A 30 -8.60 -0.14 -15.03
C GLU A 30 -7.38 -1.07 -14.98
N ILE A 31 -6.61 -0.96 -13.90
CA ILE A 31 -5.46 -1.83 -13.61
C ILE A 31 -5.93 -2.88 -12.59
N ALA A 32 -5.89 -4.14 -12.98
CA ALA A 32 -6.10 -5.28 -12.08
C ALA A 32 -4.77 -5.68 -11.43
N VAL A 33 -4.78 -5.82 -10.11
CA VAL A 33 -3.62 -6.11 -9.28
C VAL A 33 -3.93 -7.31 -8.40
N GLU A 34 -3.33 -8.45 -8.73
CA GLU A 34 -3.39 -9.66 -7.91
C GLU A 34 -2.45 -9.52 -6.71
N TYR A 35 -2.95 -9.77 -5.51
CA TYR A 35 -2.16 -9.73 -4.29
C TYR A 35 -2.35 -10.99 -3.47
N ILE A 36 -1.32 -11.31 -2.67
CA ILE A 36 -1.35 -12.36 -1.65
C ILE A 36 -1.02 -11.68 -0.30
N CYS A 37 -1.91 -11.82 0.68
CA CYS A 37 -1.72 -11.30 2.02
C CYS A 37 -2.01 -12.40 3.05
N GLY A 38 -0.96 -12.95 3.67
CA GLY A 38 -1.12 -14.11 4.56
C GLY A 38 -1.67 -15.31 3.79
N TYR A 39 -2.88 -15.73 4.15
CA TYR A 39 -3.60 -16.84 3.51
C TYR A 39 -4.74 -16.38 2.58
N GLU A 40 -4.89 -15.07 2.37
CA GLU A 40 -5.89 -14.51 1.46
C GLU A 40 -5.22 -14.04 0.17
N ASP A 41 -5.74 -14.51 -0.96
CA ASP A 41 -5.49 -13.96 -2.28
C ASP A 41 -6.69 -13.10 -2.73
N GLY A 42 -6.45 -12.23 -3.71
CA GLY A 42 -7.50 -11.43 -4.30
C GLY A 42 -7.02 -10.47 -5.36
N VAL A 43 -7.98 -9.79 -5.97
CA VAL A 43 -7.72 -8.78 -7.00
C VAL A 43 -8.17 -7.42 -6.48
N LEU A 44 -7.28 -6.43 -6.62
CA LEU A 44 -7.61 -5.02 -6.47
C LEU A 44 -7.68 -4.37 -7.85
N HIS A 45 -8.69 -3.53 -8.02
CA HIS A 45 -8.89 -2.73 -9.22
C HIS A 45 -8.54 -1.28 -8.91
N ILE A 46 -7.60 -0.73 -9.67
CA ILE A 46 -7.13 0.66 -9.57
C ILE A 46 -7.55 1.38 -10.83
N ASN A 47 -8.12 2.59 -10.70
CA ASN A 47 -8.61 3.38 -11.83
C ASN A 47 -8.05 4.80 -11.74
N GLY A 48 -7.70 5.39 -12.88
CA GLY A 48 -7.30 6.80 -12.96
C GLY A 48 -5.80 7.07 -12.85
N ILE A 49 -4.95 6.05 -13.01
CA ILE A 49 -3.49 6.22 -13.12
C ILE A 49 -3.13 6.33 -14.60
N LYS A 50 -2.31 7.32 -14.94
CA LYS A 50 -1.81 7.57 -16.28
C LYS A 50 -0.29 7.41 -16.33
N LYS A 51 0.21 7.12 -17.53
CA LYS A 51 1.66 7.08 -17.78
C LYS A 51 2.32 8.40 -17.39
N GLY A 52 3.40 8.33 -16.62
CA GLY A 52 4.13 9.48 -16.11
C GLY A 52 3.58 10.09 -14.81
N ASP A 53 2.46 9.59 -14.28
CA ASP A 53 2.00 10.00 -12.95
C ASP A 53 3.02 9.58 -11.88
N ARG A 54 3.18 10.43 -10.86
CA ARG A 54 3.95 10.11 -9.64
C ARG A 54 2.97 9.77 -8.52
N VAL A 55 3.10 8.58 -7.97
CA VAL A 55 2.11 7.99 -7.06
C VAL A 55 2.71 7.78 -5.67
N LEU A 56 1.99 8.23 -4.65
CA LEU A 56 2.23 7.90 -3.25
C LEU A 56 1.28 6.77 -2.85
N ILE A 57 1.80 5.63 -2.39
CA ILE A 57 0.99 4.54 -1.86
C ILE A 57 0.84 4.71 -0.36
N ILE A 58 -0.41 4.74 0.13
CA ILE A 58 -0.72 4.84 1.55
C ILE A 58 -1.60 3.67 1.98
N ASP A 59 -1.22 3.01 3.08
CA ASP A 59 -2.07 2.06 3.79
C ASP A 59 -2.03 2.30 5.30
N ASP A 60 -2.79 1.56 6.10
CA ASP A 60 -2.70 1.65 7.56
C ASP A 60 -1.59 0.78 8.13
N LEU A 61 -1.34 -0.40 7.55
CA LEU A 61 -0.47 -1.42 8.13
C LEU A 61 0.34 -2.15 7.06
N ILE A 62 1.66 -2.24 7.28
CA ILE A 62 2.54 -3.17 6.56
C ILE A 62 2.66 -4.46 7.38
N SER A 63 2.10 -5.55 6.85
CA SER A 63 2.25 -6.91 7.41
C SER A 63 3.27 -7.70 6.59
N THR A 64 2.83 -8.60 5.71
CA THR A 64 3.71 -9.31 4.76
C THR A 64 4.16 -8.41 3.60
N GLY A 65 3.58 -7.22 3.44
CA GLY A 65 3.87 -6.28 2.35
C GLY A 65 3.28 -6.66 0.98
N GLY A 66 2.63 -7.82 0.86
CA GLY A 66 2.16 -8.36 -0.41
C GLY A 66 1.20 -7.44 -1.17
N THR A 67 0.25 -6.80 -0.47
CA THR A 67 -0.67 -5.83 -1.09
C THR A 67 0.06 -4.62 -1.66
N ILE A 68 1.02 -4.05 -0.93
CA ILE A 68 1.80 -2.90 -1.39
C ILE A 68 2.70 -3.30 -2.57
N LEU A 69 3.37 -4.46 -2.49
CA LEU A 69 4.20 -4.97 -3.58
C LEU A 69 3.40 -5.19 -4.87
N ALA A 70 2.20 -5.73 -4.74
CA ALA A 70 1.28 -5.91 -5.85
C ALA A 70 0.88 -4.55 -6.46
N MET A 71 0.51 -3.57 -5.62
CA MET A 71 0.19 -2.22 -6.08
C MET A 71 1.37 -1.56 -6.81
N ILE A 72 2.59 -1.65 -6.26
CA ILE A 72 3.81 -1.16 -6.92
C ILE A 72 3.96 -1.76 -8.32
N GLY A 73 3.75 -3.07 -8.45
CA GLY A 73 3.79 -3.77 -9.75
C GLY A 73 2.75 -3.24 -10.71
N GLY A 74 1.49 -3.14 -10.28
CA GLY A 74 0.38 -2.63 -11.09
C GLY A 74 0.59 -1.20 -11.58
N VAL A 75 1.01 -0.31 -10.68
CA VAL A 75 1.26 1.11 -11.01
C VAL A 75 2.43 1.25 -11.99
N LYS A 76 3.53 0.51 -11.78
CA LYS A 76 4.67 0.51 -12.71
C LYS A 76 4.28 -0.03 -14.09
N ASN A 77 3.47 -1.09 -14.15
CA ASN A 77 2.99 -1.64 -15.42
C ASN A 77 2.10 -0.66 -16.19
N ALA A 78 1.40 0.24 -15.50
CA ALA A 78 0.66 1.35 -16.12
C ALA A 78 1.56 2.51 -16.59
N GLY A 79 2.88 2.41 -16.40
CA GLY A 79 3.86 3.42 -16.81
C GLY A 79 3.93 4.62 -15.88
N ALA A 80 3.43 4.49 -14.65
CA ALA A 80 3.56 5.49 -13.60
C ALA A 80 4.74 5.17 -12.66
N GLU A 81 5.16 6.17 -11.90
CA GLU A 81 6.30 6.10 -10.99
C GLU A 81 5.81 6.07 -9.54
N ILE A 82 6.43 5.22 -8.71
CA ILE A 82 6.17 5.21 -7.27
C ILE A 82 7.13 6.20 -6.63
N GLU A 83 6.58 7.28 -6.08
CA GLU A 83 7.35 8.31 -5.37
C GLU A 83 7.76 7.82 -3.98
N ASP A 84 6.80 7.28 -3.23
CA ASP A 84 7.02 6.82 -1.86
C ASP A 84 5.90 5.86 -1.42
N VAL A 85 6.12 5.20 -0.28
CA VAL A 85 5.16 4.35 0.40
C VAL A 85 5.05 4.77 1.85
N GLY A 86 3.83 5.00 2.34
CA GLY A 86 3.56 5.34 3.74
C GLY A 86 2.59 4.36 4.39
N ALA A 87 2.82 4.07 5.67
CA ALA A 87 1.83 3.40 6.52
C ALA A 87 1.89 3.94 7.94
N ILE A 88 0.87 3.64 8.75
CA ILE A 88 0.89 4.00 10.18
C ILE A 88 1.72 2.98 10.94
N PHE A 89 1.44 1.69 10.72
CA PHE A 89 2.05 0.60 11.47
C PHE A 89 2.92 -0.29 10.58
N ASN A 90 3.99 -0.82 11.16
CA ASN A 90 4.77 -1.92 10.62
C ASN A 90 4.73 -3.11 11.59
N LYS A 91 4.28 -4.29 11.13
CA LYS A 91 4.40 -5.55 11.88
C LYS A 91 5.78 -6.14 11.67
N VAL A 92 6.68 -5.91 12.62
CA VAL A 92 8.12 -6.21 12.50
C VAL A 92 8.41 -7.67 12.15
N ASP A 93 7.64 -8.62 12.68
CA ASP A 93 7.90 -10.06 12.51
C ASP A 93 7.38 -10.65 11.19
N TYR A 94 6.64 -9.89 10.38
CA TYR A 94 5.98 -10.41 9.17
C TYR A 94 6.79 -10.18 7.88
N GLY A 95 7.93 -9.51 7.96
CA GLY A 95 8.89 -9.40 6.86
C GLY A 95 8.53 -8.41 5.74
N GLY A 96 7.37 -7.74 5.78
CA GLY A 96 6.95 -6.83 4.72
C GLY A 96 7.92 -5.68 4.45
N MET A 97 8.43 -5.03 5.50
CA MET A 97 9.46 -3.98 5.36
C MET A 97 10.74 -4.49 4.70
N ARG A 98 11.18 -5.69 5.07
CA ARG A 98 12.38 -6.32 4.49
C ARG A 98 12.18 -6.57 2.99
N ASP A 99 11.03 -7.07 2.60
CA ASP A 99 10.76 -7.45 1.22
C ASP A 99 10.55 -6.21 0.33
N LEU A 100 9.91 -5.16 0.85
CA LEU A 100 9.84 -3.84 0.20
C LEU A 100 11.24 -3.24 0.01
N LYS A 101 12.10 -3.33 1.03
CA LYS A 101 13.50 -2.84 0.96
C LYS A 101 14.31 -3.58 -0.10
N ARG A 102 14.16 -4.90 -0.22
CA ARG A 102 14.78 -5.69 -1.30
C ARG A 102 14.32 -5.27 -2.69
N LYS A 103 13.13 -4.67 -2.81
CA LYS A 103 12.60 -4.12 -4.07
C LYS A 103 12.95 -2.64 -4.29
N GLY A 104 13.79 -2.06 -3.43
CA GLY A 104 14.27 -0.69 -3.54
C GLY A 104 13.37 0.35 -2.88
N PHE A 105 12.38 -0.06 -2.08
CA PHE A 105 11.47 0.84 -1.38
C PHE A 105 11.73 0.82 0.12
N THR A 106 11.83 1.99 0.73
CA THR A 106 11.93 2.12 2.20
C THR A 106 10.68 2.86 2.68
N PRO A 107 9.59 2.14 2.97
CA PRO A 107 8.35 2.78 3.41
C PRO A 107 8.55 3.62 4.67
N LYS A 108 7.83 4.74 4.75
CA LYS A 108 7.75 5.56 5.95
C LYS A 108 6.64 5.01 6.84
N VAL A 109 6.98 4.65 8.07
CA VAL A 109 6.06 4.12 9.07
C VAL A 109 6.15 4.95 10.34
N LEU A 110 5.03 5.11 11.06
CA LEU A 110 5.01 5.88 12.30
C LEU A 110 5.33 5.01 13.51
N LEU A 111 4.87 3.77 13.53
CA LEU A 111 4.99 2.88 14.68
C LEU A 111 5.40 1.47 14.25
N ASP A 112 6.41 0.93 14.93
CA ASP A 112 6.75 -0.48 14.85
C ASP A 112 5.96 -1.25 15.90
N VAL A 113 5.28 -2.31 15.48
CA VAL A 113 4.44 -3.14 16.37
C VAL A 113 4.78 -4.62 16.26
N LYS A 114 4.71 -5.29 17.40
CA LYS A 114 4.90 -6.72 17.55
C LYS A 114 3.67 -7.38 18.17
N LEU A 115 3.37 -8.60 17.73
CA LEU A 115 2.29 -9.40 18.30
C LEU A 115 2.88 -10.39 19.31
N ASN A 116 2.42 -10.31 20.56
CA ASN A 116 2.81 -11.22 21.63
C ASN A 116 1.55 -11.91 22.19
N GLY A 117 1.20 -13.05 21.60
CA GLY A 117 -0.07 -13.72 21.85
C GLY A 117 -1.26 -12.81 21.50
N ASN A 118 -2.04 -12.43 22.51
CA ASN A 118 -3.21 -11.54 22.35
C ASN A 118 -2.88 -10.05 22.63
N LYS A 119 -1.60 -9.70 22.77
CA LYS A 119 -1.15 -8.32 23.03
C LYS A 119 -0.42 -7.73 21.83
N VAL A 120 -0.52 -6.41 21.70
CA VAL A 120 0.28 -5.61 20.76
C VAL A 120 1.30 -4.84 21.58
N GLU A 121 2.58 -4.98 21.24
CA GLU A 121 3.69 -4.24 21.83
C GLU A 121 4.21 -3.24 20.79
N VAL A 122 4.44 -1.98 21.21
CA VAL A 122 5.02 -0.94 20.35
C VAL A 122 6.52 -0.92 20.61
N GLU A 123 7.33 -1.16 19.58
CA GLU A 123 8.79 -1.22 19.73
C GLU A 123 9.44 0.17 19.59
N ASN A 124 8.90 1.03 18.73
CA ASN A 124 9.35 2.41 18.52
C ASN A 124 8.14 3.34 18.42
N ALA A 125 8.18 4.46 19.13
CA ALA A 125 7.18 5.53 19.15
C ALA A 125 7.83 6.90 18.92
#